data_AF-A0A099I1Y7-F1
#
_entry.id   AF-A0A099I1Y7-F1
#
_cell.length_a   1.000
_cell.length_b   1.000
_cell.length_c   1.000
_cell.angle_alpha   90.00
_cell.angle_beta   90.00
_cell.angle_gamma   90.00
#
_symmetry.space_group_name_H-M   'P 1'
#
loop_
_entity.id
_entity.type
_entity.pdbx_description
1 polymer ?
#
loop_
_entity_poly.entity_id
_entity_poly.type
_entity_poly.pdbx_seq_one_letter_code
_entity_poly.pdbx_strand_id
1 'polypeptide(L)'
;MNTNDLNTALYEKMAAEQDKFRDWLKSQPPEEILHHTYEYTVREDIVMAMEELELTDAQAKALLESPSPLADVYRYFEKLETGYMDVIRDSIENRADDVCRAKEELRTTPIYPHSAAYAREHGELEQYRASNNVNRQCKESIEAAVREHFDGMYLSHDAAKGVIETYGMERVSMVLSNTVQLQDWDGRYSRRNKEWAKTIPNDNPETVRCGYALNSHPAVLDGFIDLVREEQQHSRTQREKLEPSRPSVRDKLKQELPAHKSAAPKKREPER
;
A
#
# COMPACT_ATOMS: atom_id res chain seq x y z
N MET A 1 38.40 27.52 40.95
CA MET A 1 37.68 27.53 39.66
C MET A 1 36.23 27.24 39.97
N ASN A 2 35.31 28.03 39.41
CA ASN A 2 33.87 27.77 39.55
C ASN A 2 33.49 26.62 38.60
N THR A 3 32.48 25.82 38.94
CA THR A 3 31.99 24.70 38.10
C THR A 3 31.64 25.12 36.67
N ASN A 4 31.15 26.35 36.51
CA ASN A 4 30.81 26.93 35.21
C ASN A 4 32.06 27.20 34.33
N ASP A 5 33.22 27.44 34.95
CA ASP A 5 34.50 27.71 34.26
C ASP A 5 35.07 26.42 33.64
N LEU A 6 34.96 25.28 34.35
CA LEU A 6 35.45 23.98 33.86
C LEU A 6 34.60 23.41 32.72
N ASN A 7 33.27 23.56 32.78
CA ASN A 7 32.37 23.12 31.72
C ASN A 7 32.57 23.97 30.44
N THR A 8 32.69 25.29 30.59
CA THR A 8 33.01 26.19 29.48
C THR A 8 34.34 25.81 28.82
N ALA A 9 35.39 25.58 29.61
CA ALA A 9 36.68 25.17 29.09
C ALA A 9 36.64 23.81 28.36
N LEU A 10 35.83 22.86 28.86
CA LEU A 10 35.67 21.56 28.21
C LEU A 10 34.91 21.71 26.87
N TYR A 11 33.83 22.49 26.85
CA TYR A 11 33.10 22.82 25.62
C TYR A 11 34.03 23.45 24.58
N GLU A 12 34.77 24.50 24.93
CA GLU A 12 35.70 25.17 24.02
C GLU A 12 36.77 24.21 23.47
N LYS A 13 37.27 23.31 24.32
CA LYS A 13 38.25 22.31 23.91
C LYS A 13 37.66 21.30 22.92
N MET A 14 36.45 20.79 23.17
CA MET A 14 35.75 19.87 22.28
C MET A 14 35.37 20.55 20.96
N ALA A 15 34.88 21.79 21.00
CA ALA A 15 34.57 22.57 19.80
C ALA A 15 35.82 22.80 18.93
N ALA A 16 36.95 23.19 19.54
CA ALA A 16 38.22 23.33 18.82
C ALA A 16 38.75 22.00 18.26
N GLU A 17 38.49 20.88 18.93
CA GLU A 17 38.79 19.54 18.40
C GLU A 17 37.92 19.22 17.17
N GLN A 18 36.63 19.55 17.22
CA GLN A 18 35.71 19.37 16.09
C GLN A 18 36.08 20.24 14.89
N ASP A 19 36.46 21.51 15.09
CA ASP A 19 36.90 22.37 14.00
C ASP A 19 38.16 21.82 13.31
N LYS A 20 39.11 21.27 14.06
CA LYS A 20 40.27 20.58 13.47
C LYS A 20 39.86 19.36 12.65
N PHE A 21 38.92 18.57 13.15
CA PHE A 21 38.40 17.40 12.44
C PHE A 21 37.67 17.82 11.14
N ARG A 22 36.85 18.86 11.22
CA ARG A 22 36.16 19.48 10.07
C ARG A 22 37.15 19.97 9.01
N ASP A 23 38.20 20.69 9.42
CA ASP A 23 39.21 21.21 8.48
C ASP A 23 40.04 20.09 7.85
N TRP A 24 40.33 19.03 8.60
CA TRP A 24 40.92 17.82 8.04
C TRP A 24 39.98 17.19 7.01
N LEU A 25 38.70 16.98 7.30
CA LEU A 25 37.71 16.43 6.37
C LEU A 25 37.61 17.24 5.07
N LYS A 26 37.62 18.57 5.13
CA LYS A 26 37.60 19.45 3.95
C LYS A 26 38.78 19.23 3.00
N SER A 27 39.89 18.68 3.49
CA SER A 27 41.07 18.36 2.69
C SER A 27 41.06 16.94 2.11
N GLN A 28 40.10 16.10 2.50
CA GLN A 28 39.98 14.71 2.06
C GLN A 28 39.17 14.57 0.77
N PRO A 29 39.33 13.48 0.00
CA PRO A 29 38.48 13.18 -1.15
C PRO A 29 37.02 12.86 -0.71
N PRO A 30 36.04 13.00 -1.61
CA PRO A 30 34.63 12.75 -1.29
C PRO A 30 34.35 11.38 -0.66
N GLU A 31 35.05 10.33 -1.10
CA GLU A 31 34.88 8.97 -0.57
C GLU A 31 35.27 8.89 0.92
N GLU A 32 36.34 9.57 1.31
CA GLU A 32 36.80 9.60 2.70
C GLU A 32 35.90 10.47 3.56
N ILE A 33 35.39 11.59 3.01
CA ILE A 33 34.39 12.41 3.68
C ILE A 33 33.14 11.57 3.99
N LEU A 34 32.65 10.79 3.03
CA LEU A 34 31.49 9.90 3.20
C LEU A 34 31.71 8.84 4.28
N HIS A 35 32.94 8.33 4.44
CA HIS A 35 33.27 7.37 5.49
C HIS A 35 33.14 7.96 6.90
N HIS A 36 33.34 9.27 7.05
CA HIS A 36 33.34 9.97 8.35
C HIS A 36 32.09 10.82 8.61
N THR A 37 31.07 10.81 7.74
CA THR A 37 29.88 11.68 7.94
C THR A 37 29.13 11.36 9.23
N TYR A 38 28.99 10.08 9.58
CA TYR A 38 28.33 9.66 10.81
C TYR A 38 29.10 10.17 12.04
N GLU A 39 30.40 9.89 12.12
CA GLU A 39 31.26 10.41 13.19
C GLU A 39 31.19 11.93 13.28
N TYR A 40 31.32 12.63 12.16
CA TYR A 40 31.25 14.09 12.11
C TYR A 40 29.94 14.61 12.71
N THR A 41 28.82 14.01 12.32
CA THR A 41 27.48 14.43 12.76
C THR A 41 27.29 14.20 14.25
N VAL A 42 27.63 13.00 14.74
CA VAL A 42 27.52 12.67 16.16
C VAL A 42 28.45 13.53 17.02
N ARG A 43 29.64 13.89 16.51
CA ARG A 43 30.54 14.81 17.20
C ARG A 43 29.97 16.22 17.31
N GLU A 44 29.27 16.73 16.29
CA GLU A 44 28.51 17.99 16.39
C GLU A 44 27.42 17.90 17.45
N ASP A 45 26.66 16.80 17.48
CA ASP A 45 25.59 16.58 18.47
C ASP A 45 26.14 16.49 19.90
N ILE A 46 27.32 15.87 20.10
CA ILE A 46 27.99 15.83 21.41
C ILE A 46 28.42 17.24 21.84
N VAL A 47 29.00 18.04 20.93
CA VAL A 47 29.38 19.44 21.23
C VAL A 47 28.14 20.27 21.54
N MET A 48 27.05 20.10 20.79
CA MET A 48 25.77 20.76 21.05
C MET A 48 25.19 20.37 22.40
N ALA A 49 25.25 19.09 22.79
CA ALA A 49 24.81 18.64 24.11
C ALA A 49 25.61 19.28 25.25
N MET A 50 26.90 19.57 25.04
CA MET A 50 27.75 20.27 26.02
C MET A 50 27.33 21.74 26.24
N GLU A 51 26.45 22.33 25.42
CA GLU A 51 25.92 23.68 25.65
C GLU A 51 24.93 23.71 26.83
N GLU A 52 24.23 22.61 27.10
CA GLU A 52 23.25 22.49 28.19
C GLU A 52 23.72 21.56 29.31
N LEU A 53 24.63 20.62 29.04
CA LEU A 53 25.07 19.62 30.00
C LEU A 53 26.00 20.22 31.08
N GLU A 54 25.55 20.20 32.34
CA GLU A 54 26.37 20.59 33.49
C GLU A 54 27.04 19.37 34.15
N LEU A 55 28.33 19.15 33.86
CA LEU A 55 29.14 18.14 34.54
C LEU A 55 29.64 18.63 35.90
N THR A 56 29.81 17.71 36.84
CA THR A 56 30.53 18.01 38.08
C THR A 56 31.99 18.38 37.79
N ASP A 57 32.63 19.20 38.64
CA ASP A 57 34.04 19.59 38.50
C ASP A 57 34.96 18.38 38.29
N ALA A 58 34.70 17.28 38.98
CA ALA A 58 35.50 16.05 38.87
C ALA A 58 35.38 15.41 37.49
N GLN A 59 34.16 15.35 36.93
CA GLN A 59 33.91 14.81 35.58
C GLN A 59 34.52 15.71 34.50
N ALA A 60 34.25 17.02 34.57
CA ALA A 60 34.78 17.99 33.60
C ALA A 60 36.32 17.98 33.59
N LYS A 61 36.94 17.93 34.78
CA LYS A 61 38.40 17.83 34.90
C LYS A 61 38.96 16.52 34.32
N ALA A 62 38.30 15.39 34.57
CA ALA A 62 38.75 14.11 34.04
C ALA A 62 38.71 14.07 32.50
N LEU A 63 37.68 14.67 31.87
CA LEU A 63 37.62 14.80 30.42
C LEU A 63 38.64 15.80 29.89
N LEU A 64 38.86 16.93 30.58
CA LEU A 64 39.88 17.92 30.20
C LEU A 64 41.31 17.36 30.20
N GLU A 65 41.60 16.32 30.99
CA GLU A 65 42.89 15.62 31.00
C GLU A 65 43.13 14.80 29.72
N SER A 66 42.08 14.40 28.99
CA SER A 66 42.22 13.74 27.70
C SER A 66 42.79 14.68 26.63
N PRO A 67 43.72 14.24 25.76
CA PRO A 67 44.17 15.03 24.61
C PRO A 67 43.07 15.23 23.55
N SER A 68 42.08 14.33 23.48
CA SER A 68 41.00 14.31 22.48
C SER A 68 39.65 13.96 23.13
N PRO A 69 39.13 14.80 24.04
CA PRO A 69 37.95 14.48 24.81
C PRO A 69 36.71 14.22 23.94
N LEU A 70 36.55 14.92 22.81
CA LEU A 70 35.38 14.72 21.95
C LEU A 70 35.43 13.36 21.25
N ALA A 71 36.59 12.98 20.69
CA ALA A 71 36.80 11.66 20.10
C ALA A 71 36.56 10.53 21.11
N ASP A 72 36.97 10.72 22.38
CA ASP A 72 36.79 9.72 23.42
C ASP A 72 35.32 9.52 23.78
N VAL A 73 34.54 10.61 23.89
CA VAL A 73 33.10 10.55 24.12
C VAL A 73 32.38 9.90 22.93
N TYR A 74 32.76 10.26 21.69
CA TYR A 74 32.22 9.61 20.49
C TYR A 74 32.44 8.09 20.49
N ARG A 75 33.67 7.62 20.75
CA ARG A 75 33.97 6.18 20.80
C ARG A 75 33.25 5.45 21.94
N TYR A 76 32.89 6.17 23.00
CA TYR A 76 32.07 5.62 24.07
C TYR A 76 30.60 5.51 23.63
N PHE A 77 30.06 6.56 23.02
CA PHE A 77 28.70 6.59 22.48
C PHE A 77 28.48 5.52 21.40
N GLU A 78 29.40 5.39 20.44
CA GLU A 78 29.31 4.44 19.31
C GLU A 78 29.10 2.99 19.78
N LYS A 79 29.63 2.61 20.95
CA LYS A 79 29.46 1.27 21.53
C LYS A 79 28.10 1.06 22.20
N LEU A 80 27.45 2.14 22.59
CA LEU A 80 26.18 2.14 23.32
C LEU A 80 24.99 2.41 22.42
N GLU A 81 25.20 3.05 21.27
CA GLU A 81 24.12 3.38 20.34
C GLU A 81 23.56 2.11 19.68
N THR A 82 22.49 1.57 20.26
CA THR A 82 21.75 0.45 19.68
C THR A 82 20.36 0.84 19.20
N GLY A 83 19.81 1.96 19.70
CA GLY A 83 18.41 2.34 19.47
C GLY A 83 18.11 2.96 18.10
N TYR A 84 19.09 3.60 17.45
CA TYR A 84 18.86 4.30 16.18
C TYR A 84 18.38 3.36 15.07
N MET A 85 18.99 2.17 14.95
CA MET A 85 18.59 1.17 13.96
C MET A 85 17.22 0.58 14.23
N ASP A 86 16.79 0.49 15.50
CA ASP A 86 15.44 0.06 15.83
C ASP A 86 14.41 1.11 15.41
N VAL A 87 14.68 2.40 15.62
CA VAL A 87 13.82 3.49 15.11
C VAL A 87 13.71 3.46 13.58
N ILE A 88 14.80 3.18 12.87
CA ILE A 88 14.76 3.00 11.41
C ILE A 88 13.87 1.82 11.03
N ARG A 89 14.05 0.66 11.68
CA ARG A 89 13.26 -0.54 11.40
C ARG A 89 11.78 -0.28 11.64
N ASP A 90 11.44 0.26 12.81
CA ASP A 90 10.07 0.60 13.18
C ASP A 90 9.47 1.62 12.20
N SER A 91 10.26 2.59 11.73
CA SER A 91 9.79 3.57 10.74
C SER A 91 9.44 2.92 9.40
N ILE A 92 10.26 1.96 8.94
CA ILE A 92 10.00 1.20 7.71
C ILE A 92 8.74 0.36 7.86
N GLU A 93 8.63 -0.40 8.96
CA GLU A 93 7.50 -1.28 9.25
C GLU A 93 6.21 -0.49 9.37
N ASN A 94 6.18 0.55 10.21
CA ASN A 94 5.00 1.38 10.39
C ASN A 94 4.59 2.07 9.09
N ARG A 95 5.56 2.56 8.28
CA ARG A 95 5.22 3.17 6.99
C ARG A 95 4.65 2.15 6.01
N ALA A 96 5.19 0.93 5.99
CA ALA A 96 4.66 -0.15 5.17
C ALA A 96 3.23 -0.52 5.60
N ASP A 97 2.98 -0.63 6.90
CA ASP A 97 1.66 -0.91 7.46
C ASP A 97 0.64 0.18 7.13
N ASP A 98 1.04 1.46 7.21
CA ASP A 98 0.19 2.58 6.81
C ASP A 98 -0.20 2.51 5.33
N VAL A 99 0.75 2.17 4.45
CA VAL A 99 0.49 2.00 3.02
C VAL A 99 -0.44 0.82 2.76
N CYS A 100 -0.23 -0.31 3.45
CA CYS A 100 -1.10 -1.48 3.36
C CYS A 100 -2.52 -1.18 3.85
N ARG A 101 -2.65 -0.51 5.00
CA ARG A 101 -3.94 -0.11 5.57
C ARG A 101 -4.70 0.84 4.65
N ALA A 102 -4.03 1.85 4.09
CA ALA A 102 -4.65 2.76 3.13
C ALA A 102 -5.16 2.04 1.87
N LYS A 103 -4.39 1.09 1.33
CA LYS A 103 -4.85 0.26 0.20
C LYS A 103 -6.04 -0.60 0.60
N GLU A 104 -6.03 -1.20 1.78
CA GLU A 104 -7.15 -2.01 2.27
C GLU A 104 -8.42 -1.19 2.44
N GLU A 105 -8.32 0.02 3.00
CA GLU A 105 -9.44 0.93 3.16
C GLU A 105 -10.06 1.29 1.80
N LEU A 106 -9.25 1.60 0.78
CA LEU A 106 -9.74 1.86 -0.58
C LEU A 106 -10.45 0.64 -1.18
N ARG A 107 -9.88 -0.56 -0.99
CA ARG A 107 -10.40 -1.83 -1.49
C ARG A 107 -11.71 -2.24 -0.83
N THR A 108 -11.82 -2.01 0.48
CA THR A 108 -12.96 -2.46 1.31
C THR A 108 -14.04 -1.40 1.47
N THR A 109 -13.78 -0.14 1.12
CA THR A 109 -14.83 0.88 1.08
C THR A 109 -15.96 0.36 0.18
N PRO A 110 -17.23 0.38 0.63
CA PRO A 110 -18.35 -0.11 -0.18
C PRO A 110 -18.69 0.86 -1.31
N ILE A 111 -19.26 0.33 -2.40
CA ILE A 111 -19.95 1.15 -3.40
C ILE A 111 -21.33 1.49 -2.84
N TYR A 112 -21.62 2.78 -2.71
CA TYR A 112 -22.91 3.23 -2.19
C TYR A 112 -23.93 3.24 -3.35
N PRO A 113 -25.03 2.47 -3.26
CA PRO A 113 -25.92 2.22 -4.40
C PRO A 113 -26.91 3.35 -4.68
N HIS A 114 -27.21 4.21 -3.69
CA HIS A 114 -28.30 5.18 -3.78
C HIS A 114 -27.82 6.60 -4.05
N SER A 115 -28.76 7.48 -4.40
CA SER A 115 -28.48 8.90 -4.67
C SER A 115 -28.12 9.69 -3.40
N ALA A 116 -27.49 10.84 -3.59
CA ALA A 116 -27.18 11.78 -2.49
C ALA A 116 -28.42 12.25 -1.72
N ALA A 117 -29.58 12.34 -2.38
CA ALA A 117 -30.83 12.74 -1.75
C ALA A 117 -31.30 11.68 -0.75
N TYR A 118 -31.28 10.41 -1.18
CA TYR A 118 -31.58 9.28 -0.31
C TYR A 118 -30.64 9.23 0.90
N ALA A 119 -29.33 9.36 0.66
CA ALA A 119 -28.33 9.36 1.72
C ALA A 119 -28.55 10.48 2.74
N ARG A 120 -28.99 11.66 2.29
CA ARG A 120 -29.33 12.77 3.19
C ARG A 120 -30.56 12.47 4.03
N GLU A 121 -31.61 11.93 3.43
CA GLU A 121 -32.86 11.59 4.12
C GLU A 121 -32.67 10.49 5.17
N HIS A 122 -31.72 9.58 4.96
CA HIS A 122 -31.45 8.43 5.83
C HIS A 122 -30.24 8.61 6.76
N GLY A 123 -29.58 9.78 6.73
CA GLY A 123 -28.41 10.05 7.59
C GLY A 123 -27.12 9.32 7.15
N GLU A 124 -27.06 8.83 5.93
CA GLU A 124 -25.94 8.03 5.37
C GLU A 124 -24.99 8.88 4.50
N LEU A 125 -25.06 10.21 4.62
CA LEU A 125 -24.35 11.14 3.74
C LEU A 125 -22.82 10.96 3.78
N GLU A 126 -22.25 10.59 4.93
CA GLU A 126 -20.81 10.32 5.05
C GLU A 126 -20.38 9.08 4.25
N GLN A 127 -21.19 8.01 4.28
CA GLN A 127 -20.92 6.79 3.51
C GLN A 127 -21.00 7.07 2.00
N TYR A 128 -22.01 7.83 1.57
CA TYR A 128 -22.13 8.30 0.20
C TYR A 128 -20.90 9.11 -0.24
N ARG A 129 -20.47 10.07 0.59
CA ARG A 129 -19.30 10.92 0.29
C ARG A 129 -18.01 10.10 0.23
N ALA A 130 -17.79 9.20 1.18
CA ALA A 130 -16.63 8.32 1.19
C ALA A 130 -16.58 7.45 -0.06
N SER A 131 -17.71 6.80 -0.40
CA SER A 131 -17.81 5.98 -1.60
C SER A 131 -17.52 6.77 -2.88
N ASN A 132 -18.13 7.96 -3.03
CA ASN A 132 -17.92 8.81 -4.19
C ASN A 132 -16.48 9.37 -4.27
N ASN A 133 -15.86 9.66 -3.13
CA ASN A 133 -14.46 10.06 -3.08
C ASN A 133 -13.54 8.95 -3.59
N VAL A 134 -13.78 7.71 -3.17
CA VAL A 134 -12.98 6.56 -3.63
C VAL A 134 -13.29 6.22 -5.10
N ASN A 135 -14.51 6.49 -5.61
CA ASN A 135 -14.80 6.40 -7.05
C ASN A 135 -13.94 7.39 -7.86
N ARG A 136 -13.81 8.63 -7.38
CA ARG A 136 -12.95 9.63 -7.99
C ARG A 136 -11.49 9.21 -7.96
N GLN A 137 -11.00 8.72 -6.83
CA GLN A 137 -9.63 8.21 -6.73
C GLN A 137 -9.39 7.01 -7.67
N CYS A 138 -10.33 6.08 -7.76
CA CYS A 138 -10.28 4.96 -8.70
C CYS A 138 -10.20 5.43 -10.15
N LYS A 139 -11.02 6.42 -10.55
CA LYS A 139 -10.89 7.08 -11.85
C LYS A 139 -9.47 7.60 -12.07
N GLU A 140 -8.94 8.42 -11.17
CA GLU A 140 -7.62 9.02 -11.35
C GLU A 140 -6.51 7.96 -11.44
N SER A 141 -6.65 6.86 -10.71
CA SER A 141 -5.73 5.73 -10.78
C SER A 141 -5.81 4.98 -12.11
N ILE A 142 -7.00 4.82 -12.69
CA ILE A 142 -7.16 4.26 -14.05
C ILE A 142 -6.51 5.19 -15.08
N GLU A 143 -6.75 6.51 -14.99
CA GLU A 143 -6.14 7.49 -15.90
C GLU A 143 -4.61 7.47 -15.82
N ALA A 144 -4.05 7.35 -14.61
CA ALA A 144 -2.62 7.20 -14.40
C ALA A 144 -2.11 5.91 -15.03
N ALA A 145 -2.77 4.78 -14.77
CA ALA A 145 -2.39 3.49 -15.34
C ALA A 145 -2.42 3.50 -16.88
N VAL A 146 -3.45 4.08 -17.49
CA VAL A 146 -3.51 4.25 -18.95
C VAL A 146 -2.35 5.10 -19.46
N ARG A 147 -2.04 6.22 -18.79
CA ARG A 147 -0.94 7.11 -19.20
C ARG A 147 0.43 6.46 -19.08
N GLU A 148 0.65 5.68 -18.03
CA GLU A 148 1.95 5.08 -17.70
C GLU A 148 2.21 3.81 -18.53
N HIS A 149 1.16 3.04 -18.84
CA HIS A 149 1.28 1.75 -19.52
C HIS A 149 0.90 1.76 -21.00
N PHE A 150 0.63 2.93 -21.59
CA PHE A 150 0.35 3.07 -23.02
C PHE A 150 1.58 3.60 -23.77
N ASP A 151 2.11 2.82 -24.71
CA ASP A 151 3.32 3.16 -25.47
C ASP A 151 3.05 3.99 -26.74
N GLY A 152 1.79 4.40 -26.95
CA GLY A 152 1.33 5.06 -28.18
C GLY A 152 0.58 4.12 -29.14
N MET A 153 0.71 2.81 -28.97
CA MET A 153 0.06 1.79 -29.81
C MET A 153 -0.68 0.74 -28.99
N TYR A 154 -0.12 0.28 -27.86
CA TYR A 154 -0.65 -0.81 -27.04
C TYR A 154 -0.61 -0.48 -25.55
N LEU A 155 -1.54 -1.07 -24.80
CA LEU A 155 -1.50 -1.11 -23.34
C LEU A 155 -0.72 -2.36 -22.89
N SER A 156 0.11 -2.21 -21.86
CA SER A 156 0.72 -3.36 -21.20
C SER A 156 -0.34 -4.31 -20.63
N HIS A 157 -0.06 -5.62 -20.64
CA HIS A 157 -1.01 -6.64 -20.16
C HIS A 157 -1.32 -6.49 -18.66
N ASP A 158 -0.39 -5.94 -17.88
CA ASP A 158 -0.52 -5.70 -16.44
C ASP A 158 -1.08 -4.31 -16.09
N ALA A 159 -1.44 -3.49 -17.08
CA ALA A 159 -1.88 -2.11 -16.86
C ALA A 159 -3.09 -2.00 -15.90
N ALA A 160 -3.98 -3.00 -15.91
CA ALA A 160 -5.16 -3.02 -15.06
C ALA A 160 -4.90 -3.56 -13.64
N LYS A 161 -3.82 -4.34 -13.46
CA LYS A 161 -3.62 -5.18 -12.28
C LYS A 161 -3.49 -4.36 -11.00
N GLY A 162 -2.63 -3.34 -10.99
CA GLY A 162 -2.41 -2.51 -9.81
C GLY A 162 -3.67 -1.74 -9.36
N VAL A 163 -4.49 -1.30 -10.32
CA VAL A 163 -5.75 -0.62 -10.03
C VAL A 163 -6.77 -1.60 -9.43
N ILE A 164 -6.88 -2.81 -9.98
CA ILE A 164 -7.76 -3.85 -9.46
C ILE A 164 -7.35 -4.27 -8.04
N GLU A 165 -6.05 -4.44 -7.79
CA GLU A 165 -5.53 -4.79 -6.46
C GLU A 165 -5.85 -3.71 -5.41
N THR A 166 -5.81 -2.43 -5.80
CA THR A 166 -6.01 -1.29 -4.90
C THR A 166 -7.50 -1.00 -4.63
N TYR A 167 -8.34 -1.03 -5.66
CA TYR A 167 -9.74 -0.58 -5.56
C TYR A 167 -10.76 -1.72 -5.58
N GLY A 168 -10.31 -2.93 -5.91
CA GLY A 168 -11.18 -4.08 -6.11
C GLY A 168 -11.87 -4.08 -7.48
N MET A 169 -12.14 -5.27 -7.99
CA MET A 169 -12.75 -5.49 -9.30
C MET A 169 -14.12 -4.81 -9.44
N GLU A 170 -14.92 -4.82 -8.38
CA GLU A 170 -16.28 -4.27 -8.38
C GLU A 170 -16.27 -2.76 -8.64
N ARG A 171 -15.42 -2.02 -7.91
CA ARG A 171 -15.31 -0.57 -8.04
C ARG A 171 -14.72 -0.16 -9.38
N VAL A 172 -13.65 -0.84 -9.81
CA VAL A 172 -13.04 -0.60 -11.14
C VAL A 172 -14.07 -0.81 -12.24
N SER A 173 -14.84 -1.90 -12.17
CA SER A 173 -15.92 -2.20 -13.12
C SER A 173 -17.02 -1.12 -13.11
N MET A 174 -17.41 -0.64 -11.94
CA MET A 174 -18.41 0.42 -11.80
C MET A 174 -17.93 1.75 -12.40
N VAL A 175 -16.69 2.18 -12.14
CA VAL A 175 -16.14 3.43 -12.70
C VAL A 175 -15.99 3.36 -14.23
N LEU A 176 -15.53 2.23 -14.76
CA LEU A 176 -15.40 2.02 -16.20
C LEU A 176 -16.76 1.99 -16.90
N SER A 177 -17.70 1.19 -16.38
CA SER A 177 -19.05 1.11 -16.94
C SER A 177 -19.80 2.44 -16.88
N ASN A 178 -19.60 3.22 -15.81
CA ASN A 178 -20.15 4.57 -15.71
C ASN A 178 -19.77 5.43 -16.92
N THR A 179 -18.50 5.41 -17.32
CA THR A 179 -18.01 6.20 -18.46
C THR A 179 -18.60 5.70 -19.76
N VAL A 180 -18.62 4.40 -19.99
CA VAL A 180 -19.21 3.81 -21.21
C VAL A 180 -20.71 4.11 -21.32
N GLN A 181 -21.45 4.06 -20.21
CA GLN A 181 -22.87 4.40 -20.19
C GLN A 181 -23.12 5.87 -20.53
N LEU A 182 -22.31 6.80 -20.00
CA LEU A 182 -22.39 8.24 -20.34
C LEU A 182 -22.02 8.50 -21.81
N GLN A 183 -21.22 7.61 -22.40
CA GLN A 183 -20.72 7.69 -23.77
C GLN A 183 -21.30 6.58 -24.67
N ASP A 184 -22.52 6.09 -24.41
CA ASP A 184 -23.11 4.97 -25.18
C ASP A 184 -23.28 5.32 -26.68
N TRP A 185 -23.27 6.62 -27.00
CA TRP A 185 -23.28 7.15 -28.36
C TRP A 185 -21.94 6.98 -29.11
N ASP A 186 -20.81 6.83 -28.41
CA ASP A 186 -19.48 6.80 -29.03
C ASP A 186 -19.21 5.43 -29.69
N GLY A 187 -19.00 5.42 -31.01
CA GLY A 187 -18.81 4.20 -31.79
C GLY A 187 -17.47 3.49 -31.56
N ARG A 188 -16.53 4.08 -30.82
CA ARG A 188 -15.20 3.49 -30.55
C ARG A 188 -15.22 2.41 -29.46
N TYR A 189 -16.22 2.42 -28.59
CA TYR A 189 -16.43 1.34 -27.64
C TYR A 189 -17.02 0.12 -28.34
N SER A 190 -16.45 -1.05 -28.08
CA SER A 190 -16.95 -2.30 -28.64
C SER A 190 -18.38 -2.58 -28.17
N ARG A 191 -19.18 -3.24 -29.02
CA ARG A 191 -20.54 -3.68 -28.67
C ARG A 191 -20.54 -4.52 -27.39
N ARG A 192 -19.53 -5.38 -27.24
CA ARG A 192 -19.34 -6.25 -26.07
C ARG A 192 -19.17 -5.42 -24.78
N ASN A 193 -18.37 -4.37 -24.81
CA ASN A 193 -18.14 -3.51 -23.65
C ASN A 193 -19.34 -2.61 -23.34
N LYS A 194 -20.07 -2.14 -24.36
CA LYS A 194 -21.35 -1.43 -24.15
C LYS A 194 -22.41 -2.30 -23.49
N GLU A 195 -22.58 -3.54 -23.98
CA GLU A 195 -23.53 -4.50 -23.41
C GLU A 195 -23.14 -4.86 -21.97
N TRP A 196 -21.85 -5.10 -21.70
CA TRP A 196 -21.34 -5.31 -20.35
C TRP A 196 -21.59 -4.11 -19.44
N ALA A 197 -21.30 -2.89 -19.88
CA ALA A 197 -21.48 -1.70 -19.08
C ALA A 197 -22.95 -1.53 -18.64
N LYS A 198 -23.93 -1.87 -19.49
CA LYS A 198 -25.36 -1.82 -19.17
C LYS A 198 -25.79 -2.78 -18.04
N THR A 199 -24.98 -3.79 -17.72
CA THR A 199 -25.29 -4.75 -16.63
C THR A 199 -24.95 -4.22 -15.23
N ILE A 200 -24.22 -3.11 -15.13
CA ILE A 200 -23.78 -2.55 -13.85
C ILE A 200 -24.65 -1.33 -13.51
N PRO A 201 -25.47 -1.39 -12.45
CA PRO A 201 -26.37 -0.30 -12.09
C PRO A 201 -25.60 0.91 -11.54
N ASN A 202 -26.13 2.11 -11.79
CA ASN A 202 -25.64 3.35 -11.19
C ASN A 202 -26.79 4.37 -11.10
N ASP A 203 -27.36 4.51 -9.89
CA ASP A 203 -28.52 5.35 -9.63
C ASP A 203 -28.17 6.83 -9.39
N ASN A 204 -26.88 7.18 -9.51
CA ASN A 204 -26.47 8.58 -9.37
C ASN A 204 -26.95 9.42 -10.56
N PRO A 205 -27.31 10.70 -10.32
CA PRO A 205 -27.60 11.63 -11.40
C PRO A 205 -26.36 11.86 -12.26
N GLU A 206 -26.55 12.13 -13.54
CA GLU A 206 -25.47 12.39 -14.50
C GLU A 206 -24.48 13.46 -14.02
N THR A 207 -24.97 14.52 -13.37
CA THR A 207 -24.15 15.59 -12.80
C THR A 207 -23.09 15.10 -11.80
N VAL A 208 -23.41 14.07 -11.02
CA VAL A 208 -22.46 13.42 -10.09
C VAL A 208 -21.59 12.43 -10.84
N ARG A 209 -22.18 11.65 -11.74
CA ARG A 209 -21.51 10.61 -12.53
C ARG A 209 -20.37 11.15 -13.40
N CYS A 210 -20.51 12.37 -13.93
CA CYS A 210 -19.45 13.07 -14.66
C CYS A 210 -18.20 13.32 -13.79
N GLY A 211 -18.35 13.42 -12.46
CA GLY A 211 -17.24 13.65 -11.54
C GLY A 211 -16.22 12.50 -11.49
N TYR A 212 -16.63 11.30 -11.88
CA TYR A 212 -15.76 10.11 -11.98
C TYR A 212 -15.86 9.43 -13.36
N ALA A 213 -16.21 10.18 -14.41
CA ALA A 213 -16.07 9.75 -15.78
C ALA A 213 -14.61 9.89 -16.26
N LEU A 214 -14.11 8.91 -16.99
CA LEU A 214 -12.76 8.90 -17.55
C LEU A 214 -12.65 9.86 -18.75
N ASN A 215 -11.51 10.51 -18.85
CA ASN A 215 -11.12 11.49 -19.88
C ASN A 215 -10.20 10.88 -20.95
N SER A 216 -9.61 9.71 -20.69
CA SER A 216 -8.76 9.00 -21.67
C SER A 216 -9.49 8.70 -22.99
N HIS A 217 -8.73 8.54 -24.07
CA HIS A 217 -9.30 8.33 -25.41
C HIS A 217 -10.15 7.04 -25.45
N PRO A 218 -11.39 7.07 -25.98
CA PRO A 218 -12.33 5.93 -25.90
C PRO A 218 -11.79 4.60 -26.42
N ALA A 219 -11.01 4.60 -27.51
CA ALA A 219 -10.42 3.36 -28.04
C ALA A 219 -9.36 2.74 -27.09
N VAL A 220 -8.61 3.58 -26.36
CA VAL A 220 -7.62 3.10 -25.38
C VAL A 220 -8.35 2.58 -24.14
N LEU A 221 -9.40 3.28 -23.70
CA LEU A 221 -10.27 2.83 -22.61
C LEU A 221 -10.99 1.52 -22.95
N ASP A 222 -11.44 1.31 -24.19
CA ASP A 222 -12.04 0.04 -24.62
C ASP A 222 -11.05 -1.13 -24.45
N GLY A 223 -9.79 -0.93 -24.83
CA GLY A 223 -8.71 -1.90 -24.59
C GLY A 223 -8.42 -2.12 -23.10
N PHE A 224 -8.41 -1.06 -22.28
CA PHE A 224 -8.24 -1.19 -20.84
C PHE A 224 -9.38 -1.98 -20.18
N ILE A 225 -10.62 -1.78 -20.64
CA ILE A 225 -11.79 -2.54 -20.17
C ILE A 225 -11.63 -4.03 -20.49
N ASP A 226 -11.08 -4.36 -21.67
CA ASP A 226 -10.81 -5.74 -22.03
C ASP A 226 -9.81 -6.40 -21.06
N LEU A 227 -8.70 -5.72 -20.71
CA LEU A 227 -7.74 -6.18 -19.71
C LEU A 227 -8.40 -6.44 -18.34
N VAL A 228 -9.23 -5.51 -17.87
CA VAL A 228 -9.96 -5.67 -16.59
C VAL A 228 -10.88 -6.89 -16.62
N ARG A 229 -11.55 -7.13 -17.75
CA ARG A 229 -12.48 -8.27 -17.90
C ARG A 229 -11.74 -9.59 -18.02
N GLU A 230 -10.55 -9.61 -18.62
CA GLU A 230 -9.66 -10.78 -18.62
C GLU A 230 -9.20 -11.12 -17.21
N GLU A 231 -8.74 -10.14 -16.43
CA GLU A 231 -8.35 -10.31 -15.02
C GLU A 231 -9.52 -10.84 -14.16
N GLN A 232 -10.75 -10.37 -14.43
CA GLN A 232 -11.95 -10.86 -13.76
C GLN A 232 -12.21 -12.34 -14.04
N GLN A 233 -12.01 -12.79 -15.28
CA GLN A 233 -12.17 -14.19 -15.66
C GLN A 233 -11.07 -15.06 -15.04
N HIS A 234 -9.81 -14.62 -15.11
CA HIS A 234 -8.69 -15.31 -14.49
C HIS A 234 -8.89 -15.52 -12.99
N SER A 235 -9.33 -14.47 -12.28
CA SER A 235 -9.63 -14.54 -10.85
C SER A 235 -10.74 -15.53 -10.52
N ARG A 236 -11.82 -15.57 -11.32
CA ARG A 236 -12.93 -16.53 -11.15
C ARG A 236 -12.47 -17.96 -11.37
N THR A 237 -11.74 -18.23 -12.46
CA THR A 237 -11.23 -19.57 -12.76
C THR A 237 -10.22 -20.06 -11.73
N GLN A 238 -9.37 -19.17 -11.18
CA GLN A 238 -8.47 -19.55 -10.08
C GLN A 238 -9.24 -19.88 -8.80
N ARG A 239 -10.26 -19.08 -8.45
CA ARG A 239 -11.12 -19.35 -7.29
C ARG A 239 -11.89 -20.67 -7.41
N GLU A 240 -12.39 -20.98 -8.60
CA GLU A 240 -13.08 -22.25 -8.91
C GLU A 240 -12.15 -23.47 -8.84
N LYS A 241 -10.85 -23.30 -9.10
CA LYS A 241 -9.84 -24.36 -8.95
C LYS A 241 -9.41 -24.58 -7.49
N LEU A 242 -9.50 -23.54 -6.66
CA LEU A 242 -9.10 -23.57 -5.24
C LEU A 242 -10.24 -24.03 -4.31
N GLU A 243 -11.50 -23.84 -4.69
CA GLU A 243 -12.66 -24.42 -4.02
C GLU A 243 -12.83 -25.89 -4.47
N PRO A 244 -12.61 -26.90 -3.60
CA PRO A 244 -12.87 -28.29 -3.99
C PRO A 244 -14.35 -28.45 -4.33
N SER A 245 -14.65 -29.03 -5.50
CA SER A 245 -16.02 -29.31 -5.94
C SER A 245 -16.79 -30.02 -4.83
N ARG A 246 -17.80 -29.36 -4.24
CA ARG A 246 -18.68 -30.02 -3.26
C ARG A 246 -19.30 -31.23 -3.94
N PRO A 247 -19.06 -32.47 -3.47
CA PRO A 247 -19.59 -33.65 -4.14
C PRO A 247 -21.11 -33.58 -4.13
N SER A 248 -21.71 -33.72 -5.32
CA SER A 248 -23.15 -33.67 -5.50
C SER A 248 -23.81 -34.79 -4.71
N VAL A 249 -24.95 -34.51 -4.07
CA VAL A 249 -25.73 -35.50 -3.32
C VAL A 249 -26.11 -36.70 -4.22
N ARG A 250 -26.21 -36.49 -5.54
CA ARG A 250 -26.40 -37.56 -6.53
C ARG A 250 -25.23 -38.54 -6.61
N ASP A 251 -24.01 -38.08 -6.40
CA ASP A 251 -22.82 -38.95 -6.44
C ASP A 251 -22.72 -39.80 -5.17
N LYS A 252 -23.17 -39.27 -4.03
CA LYS A 252 -23.30 -40.03 -2.78
C LYS A 252 -24.41 -41.10 -2.85
N LEU A 253 -25.57 -40.77 -3.44
CA LEU A 253 -26.69 -41.70 -3.61
C LEU A 253 -26.38 -42.86 -4.58
N LYS A 254 -25.44 -42.71 -5.50
CA LYS A 254 -25.00 -43.80 -6.39
C LYS A 254 -24.04 -44.78 -5.71
N GLN A 255 -23.33 -44.37 -4.65
CA GLN A 255 -22.42 -45.25 -3.91
C GLN A 255 -23.13 -46.13 -2.87
N GLU A 256 -24.35 -45.79 -2.46
CA GLU A 256 -25.11 -46.51 -1.41
C GLU A 256 -26.09 -47.58 -1.91
N LEU A 257 -26.00 -48.03 -3.16
CA LEU A 257 -26.77 -49.21 -3.60
C LEU A 257 -25.96 -50.49 -3.39
N PRO A 258 -26.30 -51.36 -2.41
CA PRO A 258 -25.59 -52.62 -2.22
C PRO A 258 -25.90 -53.57 -3.39
N ALA A 259 -24.86 -54.23 -3.89
CA ALA A 259 -24.96 -55.26 -4.91
C ALA A 259 -26.02 -56.31 -4.54
N HIS A 260 -27.04 -56.42 -5.38
CA HIS A 260 -28.08 -57.43 -5.32
C HIS A 260 -27.42 -58.82 -5.31
N LYS A 261 -27.47 -59.53 -4.17
CA LYS A 261 -27.07 -60.94 -4.10
C LYS A 261 -27.96 -61.75 -5.06
N SER A 262 -27.31 -62.46 -5.96
CA SER A 262 -27.92 -63.44 -6.87
C SER A 262 -28.46 -64.66 -6.10
N ALA A 263 -29.56 -65.18 -6.62
CA ALA A 263 -30.52 -66.12 -6.02
C ALA A 263 -30.00 -67.54 -5.70
N ALA A 264 -30.74 -68.23 -4.82
CA ALA A 264 -30.80 -69.69 -4.71
C ALA A 264 -32.27 -70.16 -4.54
N PRO A 265 -32.64 -71.39 -4.94
CA PRO A 265 -33.90 -71.66 -5.64
C PRO A 265 -35.06 -72.21 -4.80
N LYS A 266 -36.26 -72.00 -5.39
CA LYS A 266 -37.64 -72.47 -5.10
C LYS A 266 -37.84 -73.69 -4.18
N LYS A 267 -38.77 -73.56 -3.24
CA LYS A 267 -39.70 -74.63 -2.83
C LYS A 267 -41.15 -74.12 -2.67
N ARG A 268 -42.05 -75.01 -3.11
CA ARG A 268 -43.51 -74.97 -3.34
C ARG A 268 -44.41 -74.43 -2.22
N GLU A 269 -45.49 -73.77 -2.67
CA GLU A 269 -46.89 -73.63 -2.18
C GLU A 269 -47.42 -74.67 -1.16
N PRO A 270 -48.55 -74.44 -0.41
CA PRO A 270 -49.78 -73.78 -0.92
C PRO A 270 -50.64 -72.89 0.03
N GLU A 271 -51.51 -72.12 -0.63
CA GLU A 271 -52.90 -71.69 -0.33
C GLU A 271 -53.38 -71.43 1.12
N ARG A 272 -53.86 -70.21 1.37
CA ARG A 272 -55.31 -69.87 1.37
C ARG A 272 -55.55 -68.37 1.49
#